data_AF-A0A2D7DWS6-F1
#
_entry.id   AF-A0A2D7DWS6-F1
#
_cell.length_a   1.000
_cell.length_b   1.000
_cell.length_c   1.000
_cell.angle_alpha   90.00
_cell.angle_beta   90.00
_cell.angle_gamma   90.00
#
_symmetry.space_group_name_H-M   'P 1'
#
loop_
_entity.id
_entity.type
_entity.pdbx_description
1 polymer ?
#
loop_
_entity_poly.entity_id
_entity_poly.type
_entity_poly.pdbx_seq_one_letter_code
_entity_poly.pdbx_strand_id
1 'polypeptide(L)'
;MVLRDEIILFEYFTAMSCIKKNYNKKIFAEAQNLSDLLINCFLKDKDLKKIHVIRQLKMSKLKDNRIQYHYVCKNTPQDKIFKLLKINDMIVIAPESDQINIRLIKKLNKKFNLLNSSYYIHKLFSSKKKTYEILSKKKNSCGKD
;
A
#
# COMPACT_ATOMS: atom_id res chain seq x y z
N MET A 1 3.89 17.38 -14.55
CA MET A 1 3.79 16.02 -13.98
C MET A 1 5.13 15.73 -13.33
N VAL A 2 5.18 15.40 -12.04
CA VAL A 2 6.46 15.08 -11.39
C VAL A 2 6.89 13.72 -11.92
N LEU A 3 7.89 13.70 -12.82
CA LEU A 3 8.52 12.49 -13.32
C LEU A 3 9.16 11.78 -12.12
N ARG A 4 8.66 10.59 -11.78
CA ARG A 4 9.22 9.76 -10.72
C ARG A 4 10.03 8.65 -11.35
N ASP A 5 11.34 8.69 -11.12
CA ASP A 5 12.25 7.68 -11.64
C ASP A 5 12.04 6.31 -10.95
N GLU A 6 11.71 6.31 -9.66
CA GLU A 6 11.57 5.09 -8.86
C GLU A 6 10.40 5.17 -7.87
N ILE A 7 9.79 4.03 -7.56
CA ILE A 7 8.67 3.95 -6.61
C ILE A 7 8.74 2.69 -5.74
N ILE A 8 8.33 2.80 -4.48
CA ILE A 8 8.13 1.66 -3.58
C ILE A 8 6.67 1.24 -3.61
N LEU A 9 6.40 -0.04 -3.82
CA LEU A 9 5.10 -0.66 -3.58
C LEU A 9 5.18 -1.52 -2.32
N PHE A 10 4.35 -1.18 -1.33
CA PHE A 10 4.16 -1.94 -0.11
C PHE A 10 2.69 -2.34 0.02
N GLU A 11 2.38 -3.63 -0.07
CA GLU A 11 1.07 -4.17 0.27
C GLU A 11 1.21 -5.01 1.55
N TYR A 12 0.37 -4.73 2.55
CA TYR A 12 0.49 -5.21 3.91
C TYR A 12 0.52 -6.74 4.01
N PHE A 13 -0.43 -7.43 3.38
CA PHE A 13 -0.57 -8.88 3.51
C PHE A 13 0.57 -9.61 2.82
N THR A 14 0.86 -9.23 1.59
CA THR A 14 1.95 -9.79 0.79
C THR A 14 3.31 -9.52 1.41
N ALA A 15 3.47 -8.48 2.23
CA ALA A 15 4.71 -8.19 2.95
C ALA A 15 4.79 -8.82 4.35
N MET A 16 3.84 -9.64 4.81
CA MET A 16 3.91 -10.23 6.16
C MET A 16 5.06 -11.23 6.29
N SER A 17 5.78 -11.20 7.43
CA SER A 17 6.89 -12.13 7.72
C SER A 17 6.44 -13.58 7.90
N CYS A 18 5.18 -13.80 8.29
CA CYS A 18 4.54 -15.10 8.32
C CYS A 18 3.08 -14.99 7.85
N ILE A 19 2.68 -15.89 6.94
CA ILE A 19 1.25 -16.13 6.67
C ILE A 19 0.73 -16.88 7.89
N LYS A 20 -0.04 -16.20 8.76
CA LYS A 20 -0.72 -16.89 9.86
C LYS A 20 -1.63 -17.97 9.26
N LYS A 21 -1.55 -19.21 9.77
CA LYS A 21 -2.36 -20.36 9.30
C LYS A 21 -3.88 -20.07 9.26
N ASN A 22 -4.36 -19.12 10.06
CA ASN A 22 -5.78 -18.78 10.18
C ASN A 22 -6.23 -17.58 9.34
N TYR A 23 -5.34 -16.94 8.58
CA TYR A 23 -5.78 -15.86 7.69
C TYR A 23 -6.46 -16.42 6.45
N ASN A 24 -7.55 -15.77 6.06
CA ASN A 24 -8.37 -16.18 4.92
C ASN A 24 -7.54 -16.17 3.62
N LYS A 25 -7.39 -17.34 2.98
CA LYS A 25 -6.68 -17.51 1.71
C LYS A 25 -7.19 -16.56 0.62
N LYS A 26 -8.48 -16.20 0.66
CA LYS A 26 -9.08 -15.25 -0.29
C LYS A 26 -8.49 -13.85 -0.16
N ILE A 27 -8.29 -13.36 1.07
CA ILE A 27 -7.69 -12.04 1.32
C ILE A 27 -6.26 -11.98 0.78
N PHE A 28 -5.49 -13.05 0.99
CA PHE A 28 -4.13 -13.11 0.44
C PHE A 28 -4.10 -13.13 -1.09
N ALA A 29 -5.00 -13.89 -1.71
CA ALA A 29 -5.10 -13.92 -3.17
C ALA A 29 -5.52 -12.56 -3.73
N GLU A 30 -6.48 -11.88 -3.10
CA GLU A 30 -6.91 -10.54 -3.48
C GLU A 30 -5.78 -9.51 -3.35
N ALA A 31 -5.08 -9.52 -2.21
CA ALA A 31 -3.94 -8.66 -1.95
C ALA A 31 -2.82 -8.86 -2.99
N GLN A 32 -2.52 -10.12 -3.31
CA GLN A 32 -1.54 -10.46 -4.33
C GLN A 32 -1.98 -9.98 -5.72
N ASN A 33 -3.21 -10.27 -6.13
CA ASN A 33 -3.74 -9.86 -7.43
C ASN A 33 -3.76 -8.35 -7.59
N LEU A 34 -4.15 -7.62 -6.54
CA LEU A 34 -4.13 -6.15 -6.52
C LEU A 34 -2.70 -5.62 -6.64
N SER A 35 -1.76 -6.20 -5.87
CA SER A 35 -0.35 -5.81 -5.94
C SER A 35 0.24 -6.06 -7.34
N ASP A 36 -0.03 -7.22 -7.94
CA ASP A 36 0.45 -7.57 -9.29
C ASP A 36 -0.21 -6.69 -10.36
N LEU A 37 -1.50 -6.37 -10.23
CA LEU A 37 -2.20 -5.44 -11.12
C LEU A 37 -1.55 -4.06 -11.11
N LEU A 38 -1.23 -3.52 -9.92
CA LEU A 38 -0.58 -2.22 -9.80
C LEU A 38 0.84 -2.22 -10.36
N ILE A 39 1.61 -3.29 -10.14
CA ILE A 39 2.92 -3.45 -10.77
C ILE A 39 2.76 -3.39 -12.30
N ASN A 40 1.81 -4.13 -12.87
CA ASN A 40 1.55 -4.10 -14.31
C ASN A 40 1.12 -2.71 -14.81
N CYS A 41 0.36 -1.94 -14.03
CA CYS A 41 0.04 -0.55 -14.36
C CYS A 41 1.28 0.34 -14.37
N PHE A 42 2.15 0.23 -13.37
CA PHE A 42 3.43 0.96 -13.31
C PHE A 42 4.37 0.59 -14.46
N LEU A 43 4.38 -0.69 -14.88
CA LEU A 43 5.19 -1.13 -16.01
C LEU A 43 4.73 -0.51 -17.36
N LYS A 44 3.49 0.00 -17.46
CA LYS A 44 3.04 0.72 -18.66
C LYS A 44 3.58 2.16 -18.72
N ASP A 45 4.00 2.70 -17.59
CA ASP A 45 4.69 3.99 -17.53
C ASP A 45 6.12 3.82 -18.04
N LYS A 46 6.47 4.57 -19.10
CA LYS A 46 7.79 4.52 -19.73
C LYS A 46 8.83 5.35 -18.98
N ASP A 47 8.37 6.34 -18.21
CA ASP A 47 9.27 7.24 -17.48
C ASP A 47 9.71 6.61 -16.16
N LEU A 48 8.96 5.63 -15.64
CA LEU A 48 9.30 4.90 -14.44
C LEU A 48 10.40 3.86 -14.70
N LYS A 49 11.58 4.11 -14.10
CA LYS A 49 12.79 3.28 -14.27
C LYS A 49 12.78 2.05 -13.38
N LYS A 50 12.29 2.16 -12.13
CA LYS A 50 12.34 1.06 -11.16
C LYS A 50 11.12 0.99 -10.23
N ILE A 51 10.68 -0.24 -9.94
CA ILE A 51 9.63 -0.55 -8.97
C ILE A 51 10.23 -1.40 -7.85
N HIS A 52 10.27 -0.87 -6.64
CA HIS A 52 10.76 -1.55 -5.44
C HIS A 52 9.58 -2.23 -4.76
N VAL A 53 9.46 -3.54 -4.89
CA VAL A 53 8.33 -4.31 -4.35
C VAL A 53 8.74 -4.98 -3.05
N ILE A 54 8.11 -4.60 -1.94
CA ILE A 54 8.32 -5.25 -0.65
C ILE A 54 7.33 -6.41 -0.53
N ARG A 55 7.84 -7.64 -0.50
CA ARG A 55 7.00 -8.85 -0.56
C ARG A 55 7.63 -9.99 0.22
N GLN A 56 6.83 -10.90 0.76
CA GLN A 56 7.29 -12.09 1.45
C GLN A 56 8.08 -12.99 0.49
N LEU A 57 9.18 -13.56 0.99
CA LEU A 57 10.11 -14.38 0.21
C LEU A 57 9.45 -15.53 -0.58
N LYS A 58 8.41 -16.16 -0.01
CA LYS A 58 7.76 -17.35 -0.58
C LYS A 58 6.66 -17.02 -1.59
N MET A 59 6.35 -15.74 -1.83
CA MET A 59 5.31 -15.37 -2.78
C MET A 59 5.82 -15.36 -4.22
N SER A 60 4.91 -15.56 -5.17
CA SER A 60 5.21 -15.49 -6.59
C SER A 60 5.63 -14.08 -7.02
N LYS A 61 6.32 -14.03 -8.15
CA LYS A 61 7.00 -12.85 -8.67
C LYS A 61 6.66 -12.69 -10.14
N LEU A 62 6.52 -11.45 -10.55
CA LEU A 62 6.51 -11.06 -11.95
C LEU A 62 7.96 -10.95 -12.42
N LYS A 63 8.21 -11.35 -13.67
CA LYS A 63 9.54 -11.28 -14.28
C LYS A 63 9.62 -10.02 -15.14
N ASP A 64 10.31 -9.00 -14.64
CA ASP A 64 10.62 -7.76 -15.37
C ASP A 64 11.88 -7.14 -14.76
N ASN A 65 12.78 -6.59 -15.58
CA ASN A 65 14.06 -6.03 -15.13
C ASN A 65 13.91 -4.71 -14.35
N ARG A 66 12.78 -4.01 -14.50
CA ARG A 66 12.44 -2.82 -13.73
C ARG A 66 11.96 -3.14 -12.33
N ILE A 67 11.63 -4.40 -12.03
CA ILE A 67 11.18 -4.79 -10.69
C ILE A 67 12.39 -5.18 -9.81
N GLN A 68 12.49 -4.57 -8.63
CA GLN A 68 13.40 -5.00 -7.56
C GLN A 68 12.60 -5.47 -6.36
N TYR A 69 12.68 -6.77 -6.08
CA TYR A 69 12.03 -7.35 -4.91
C TYR A 69 12.88 -7.21 -3.65
N HIS A 70 12.27 -6.72 -2.57
CA HIS A 70 12.82 -6.68 -1.22
C HIS A 70 12.08 -7.68 -0.35
N TYR A 71 12.75 -8.78 0.01
CA TYR A 71 12.07 -9.92 0.61
C TYR A 71 11.90 -9.80 2.12
N VAL A 72 10.66 -9.96 2.58
CA VAL A 72 10.32 -10.10 3.99
C VAL A 72 10.37 -11.57 4.40
N CYS A 73 11.02 -11.85 5.52
CA CYS A 73 11.01 -13.15 6.18
C CYS A 73 11.16 -12.97 7.70
N LYS A 74 11.18 -14.07 8.45
CA LYS A 74 11.35 -14.03 9.92
C LYS A 74 12.63 -13.28 10.35
N ASN A 75 13.73 -13.42 9.60
CA ASN A 75 15.03 -12.82 9.91
C ASN A 75 15.20 -11.40 9.33
N THR A 76 14.35 -11.04 8.36
CA THR A 76 14.35 -9.74 7.68
C THR A 76 12.94 -9.17 7.72
N PRO A 77 12.54 -8.57 8.86
CA PRO A 77 11.21 -7.95 8.99
C PRO A 77 11.13 -6.67 8.16
N GLN A 78 9.91 -6.22 7.89
CA GLN A 78 9.61 -5.01 7.11
C GLN A 78 10.41 -3.79 7.58
N ASP A 79 10.51 -3.59 8.90
CA ASP A 79 11.25 -2.45 9.47
C ASP A 79 12.74 -2.44 9.12
N LYS A 80 13.35 -3.62 8.95
CA LYS A 80 14.75 -3.73 8.50
C LYS A 80 14.86 -3.34 7.03
N ILE A 81 13.93 -3.80 6.19
CA ILE A 81 13.87 -3.42 4.77
C ILE A 81 13.67 -1.92 4.62
N PHE A 82 12.71 -1.36 5.36
CA PHE A 82 12.43 0.08 5.31
C PHE A 82 13.67 0.90 5.61
N LYS A 83 14.52 0.50 6.58
CA LYS A 83 15.77 1.19 6.89
C LYS A 83 16.79 1.17 5.75
N LEU A 84 16.85 0.09 4.97
CA LEU A 84 17.83 -0.10 3.89
C LEU A 84 17.43 0.58 2.57
N LEU A 85 16.16 0.93 2.40
CA LEU A 85 15.69 1.64 1.22
C LEU A 85 16.24 3.07 1.18
N LYS A 86 16.81 3.43 0.01
CA LYS A 86 17.38 4.75 -0.30
C LYS A 86 16.40 5.68 -1.03
N ILE A 87 15.25 5.17 -1.45
CA ILE A 87 14.18 5.94 -2.10
C ILE A 87 13.03 6.20 -1.12
N ASN A 88 12.28 7.27 -1.37
CA ASN A 88 11.29 7.79 -0.43
C ASN A 88 9.84 7.68 -0.91
N ASP A 89 9.60 7.69 -2.22
CA ASP A 89 8.25 7.68 -2.78
C ASP A 89 7.62 6.28 -2.65
N MET A 90 6.50 6.19 -1.94
CA MET A 90 5.88 4.91 -1.59
C MET A 90 4.37 4.93 -1.77
N ILE A 91 3.83 3.87 -2.38
CA ILE A 91 2.41 3.53 -2.32
C ILE A 91 2.22 2.42 -1.29
N VAL A 92 1.28 2.66 -0.38
CA VAL A 92 0.94 1.75 0.72
C VAL A 92 -0.45 1.19 0.49
N ILE A 93 -0.60 -0.12 0.58
CA ILE A 93 -1.90 -0.77 0.51
C ILE A 93 -2.05 -1.59 1.77
N ALA A 94 -3.10 -1.31 2.54
CA ALA A 94 -3.34 -1.96 3.80
C ALA A 94 -4.84 -1.94 4.12
N PRO A 95 -5.35 -2.98 4.81
CA PRO A 95 -6.76 -3.04 5.21
C PRO A 95 -7.10 -1.93 6.20
N GLU A 96 -8.28 -1.33 6.09
CA GLU A 96 -8.81 -0.39 7.09
C GLU A 96 -9.18 -1.08 8.41
N SER A 97 -9.49 -2.39 8.34
CA SER A 97 -9.83 -3.23 9.50
C SER A 97 -8.83 -3.07 10.64
N ASP A 98 -9.34 -3.05 11.87
CA ASP A 98 -8.55 -2.90 13.10
C ASP A 98 -7.61 -1.67 13.11
N GLN A 99 -7.92 -0.66 12.28
CA GLN A 99 -7.11 0.54 12.07
C GLN A 99 -5.68 0.23 11.58
N ILE A 100 -5.46 -0.92 10.94
CA ILE A 100 -4.14 -1.34 10.42
C ILE A 100 -3.60 -0.26 9.47
N ASN A 101 -4.40 0.17 8.49
CA ASN A 101 -4.02 1.20 7.53
C ASN A 101 -3.58 2.51 8.21
N ILE A 102 -4.38 3.03 9.15
CA ILE A 102 -4.08 4.28 9.87
C ILE A 102 -2.76 4.19 10.64
N ARG A 103 -2.54 3.09 11.38
CA ARG A 103 -1.32 2.90 12.17
C ARG A 103 -0.09 2.82 11.26
N LEU A 104 -0.23 2.11 10.14
CA LEU A 104 0.83 1.94 9.18
C LEU A 104 1.18 3.26 8.47
N ILE A 105 0.19 4.00 7.96
CA ILE A 105 0.38 5.32 7.34
C ILE A 105 1.06 6.27 8.32
N LYS A 106 0.60 6.33 9.58
CA LYS A 106 1.23 7.19 10.61
C LYS A 106 2.70 6.83 10.86
N LYS A 107 3.05 5.55 10.79
CA LYS A 107 4.44 5.08 10.96
C LYS A 107 5.29 5.44 9.73
N LEU A 108 4.79 5.14 8.53
CA LEU A 108 5.55 5.27 7.28
C LEU A 108 5.71 6.72 6.81
N ASN A 109 4.72 7.59 7.05
CA ASN A 109 4.82 9.03 6.75
C ASN A 109 5.99 9.74 7.46
N LYS A 110 6.57 9.13 8.50
CA LYS A 110 7.76 9.68 9.17
C LYS A 110 9.04 9.54 8.34
N LYS A 111 9.05 8.62 7.37
CA LYS A 111 10.23 8.27 6.57
C LYS A 111 9.99 8.44 5.08
N PHE A 112 8.83 8.02 4.60
CA PHE A 112 8.51 7.93 3.18
C PHE A 112 7.55 9.06 2.78
N ASN A 113 7.69 9.51 1.54
CA ASN A 113 6.69 10.32 0.87
C ASN A 113 5.56 9.40 0.38
N LEU A 114 4.49 9.32 1.16
CA LEU A 114 3.36 8.46 0.82
C LEU A 114 2.52 9.10 -0.29
N LEU A 115 2.36 8.37 -1.39
CA LEU A 115 1.64 8.82 -2.59
C LEU A 115 0.14 8.51 -2.53
N ASN A 116 -0.31 8.11 -1.36
CA ASN A 116 -1.69 7.82 -1.02
C ASN A 116 -2.48 9.08 -0.69
N SER A 117 -3.78 8.91 -0.43
CA SER A 117 -4.58 9.93 0.24
C SER A 117 -3.95 10.38 1.57
N SER A 118 -4.27 11.59 2.01
CA SER A 118 -3.73 12.11 3.27
C SER A 118 -4.18 11.28 4.48
N TYR A 119 -3.39 11.33 5.57
CA TYR A 119 -3.74 10.65 6.82
C TYR A 119 -5.15 11.00 7.32
N TYR A 120 -5.56 12.26 7.19
CA TYR A 120 -6.90 12.72 7.59
C TYR A 120 -8.00 11.99 6.81
N ILE A 121 -7.83 11.87 5.49
CA ILE A 121 -8.76 11.16 4.62
C ILE A 121 -8.83 9.68 4.99
N HIS A 122 -7.69 9.02 5.19
CA HIS A 122 -7.68 7.63 5.65
C HIS A 122 -8.35 7.45 7.02
N LYS A 123 -8.12 8.37 7.96
CA LYS A 123 -8.76 8.34 9.29
C LYS A 123 -10.27 8.48 9.21
N LEU A 124 -10.75 9.33 8.31
CA LEU A 124 -12.18 9.50 8.06
C LEU A 124 -12.80 8.21 7.49
N PHE A 125 -12.27 7.72 6.37
CA PHE A 125 -12.87 6.60 5.63
C PHE A 125 -12.73 5.25 6.32
N SER A 126 -11.80 5.11 7.27
CA SER A 126 -11.70 3.90 8.10
C SER A 126 -12.86 3.74 9.10
N SER A 127 -13.72 4.75 9.27
CA SER A 127 -14.91 4.67 10.12
C SER A 127 -16.18 4.88 9.28
N LYS A 128 -16.91 3.80 9.00
CA LYS A 128 -18.17 3.86 8.24
C LYS A 128 -19.17 4.86 8.82
N LYS A 129 -19.26 4.94 10.16
CA LYS A 129 -20.10 5.92 10.87
C LYS A 129 -19.70 7.36 10.55
N LYS A 130 -18.41 7.71 10.68
CA LYS A 130 -17.92 9.07 10.39
C LYS A 130 -18.06 9.40 8.90
N THR A 131 -17.78 8.45 8.02
CA THR A 131 -18.00 8.59 6.59
C THR A 131 -19.46 8.95 6.30
N TYR A 132 -20.39 8.20 6.86
CA TYR A 132 -21.83 8.46 6.69
C TYR A 132 -22.22 9.85 7.20
N GLU A 133 -21.78 10.25 8.40
CA GLU A 133 -22.08 11.57 8.99
C GLU A 133 -21.61 12.74 8.11
N ILE A 134 -20.47 12.61 7.41
CA ILE A 134 -19.98 13.66 6.51
C ILE A 134 -20.75 13.66 5.19
N LEU A 135 -21.01 12.48 4.62
CA LEU A 135 -21.71 12.37 3.34
C LEU A 135 -23.19 12.75 3.46
N SER A 136 -23.85 12.47 4.60
CA SER A 136 -25.25 12.81 4.83
C SER A 136 -25.46 14.32 4.98
N LYS A 137 -24.52 15.02 5.64
CA LYS A 137 -24.56 16.50 5.74
C LYS A 137 -24.47 17.17 4.37
N LYS A 138 -23.76 16.58 3.40
CA LYS A 138 -23.67 17.09 2.02
C LYS A 138 -24.94 16.90 1.19
N LYS A 139 -25.85 15.98 1.55
CA LYS A 139 -27.13 15.82 0.84
C LYS A 139 -28.05 17.04 0.99
N ASN A 140 -27.92 17.80 2.09
CA ASN A 140 -28.81 18.93 2.36
C ASN A 140 -28.38 20.25 1.70
N SER A 141 -27.27 20.27 0.95
CA SER A 141 -26.77 21.46 0.24
C SER A 141 -26.90 21.39 -1.29
N CYS A 142 -27.47 20.30 -1.84
CA CYS A 142 -27.71 20.12 -3.27
C CYS A 142 -29.20 19.80 -3.51
N GLY A 143 -30.06 20.78 -3.21
CA GLY A 143 -31.52 20.65 -3.36
C GLY A 143 -32.26 21.98 -3.19
N LYS A 144 -31.62 23.08 -3.59
CA LYS A 144 -32.27 24.38 -3.76
C LYS A 144 -31.87 24.93 -5.12
N ASP A 145 -32.41 24.31 -6.16
CA ASP A 145 -32.65 24.92 -7.47
C ASP A 145 -34.14 24.76 -7.75
#